data_AF-A0A846QF33-F1
#
_entry.id   AF-A0A846QF33-F1
#
_cell.length_a   1.000
_cell.length_b   1.000
_cell.length_c   1.000
_cell.angle_alpha   90.00
_cell.angle_beta   90.00
_cell.angle_gamma   90.00
#
_symmetry.space_group_name_H-M   'P 1'
#
loop_
_entity.id
_entity.type
_entity.pdbx_description
1 polymer ?
#
loop_
_entity_poly.entity_id
_entity_poly.type
_entity_poly.pdbx_seq_one_letter_code
_entity_poly.pdbx_strand_id
1 'polypeptide(L)'
;MEITPEDTNELENLLTIATDQIPRYFNLINSAKQDWQIKDINEFVFGMVFEKYIHDSGQYLSNKIIDNNQPNTIESKMESYNAGIDVFTNKVPEIKRTIQEASL
;
A
#
# COMPACT_ATOMS: atom_id res chain seq x y z
N MET A 1 17.78 -2.87 -8.57
CA MET A 1 17.43 -1.51 -9.00
C MET A 1 17.81 -0.55 -7.89
N GLU A 2 18.53 0.54 -8.18
CA GLU A 2 18.81 1.56 -7.15
C GLU A 2 17.58 2.45 -6.96
N ILE A 3 17.08 2.51 -5.72
CA ILE A 3 15.94 3.36 -5.33
C ILE A 3 16.50 4.73 -5.00
N THR A 4 16.09 5.74 -5.75
CA THR A 4 16.54 7.11 -5.51
C THR A 4 15.74 7.77 -4.38
N PRO A 5 16.19 8.90 -3.82
CA PRO A 5 15.40 9.67 -2.88
C PRO A 5 14.04 10.10 -3.45
N GLU A 6 13.97 10.43 -4.74
CA GLU A 6 12.71 10.75 -5.43
C GLU A 6 11.76 9.55 -5.47
N ASP A 7 12.28 8.34 -5.72
CA ASP A 7 11.45 7.13 -5.68
C ASP A 7 10.90 6.88 -4.30
N THR A 8 11.73 7.04 -3.27
CA THR A 8 11.29 6.89 -1.88
C THR A 8 10.15 7.85 -1.58
N ASN A 9 10.28 9.11 -1.99
CA ASN A 9 9.25 10.12 -1.80
C ASN A 9 7.96 9.77 -2.56
N GLU A 10 8.07 9.26 -3.79
CA GLU A 10 6.89 8.84 -4.56
C GLU A 10 6.21 7.61 -3.93
N LEU A 11 6.98 6.63 -3.47
CA LEU A 11 6.45 5.49 -2.72
C LEU A 11 5.75 5.93 -1.43
N GLU A 12 6.28 6.93 -0.71
CA GLU A 12 5.61 7.51 0.47
C GLU A 12 4.33 8.27 0.10
N ASN A 13 4.29 8.99 -1.03
CA ASN A 13 3.08 9.63 -1.54
C ASN A 13 1.99 8.60 -1.87
N LEU A 14 2.35 7.51 -2.55
CA LEU A 14 1.43 6.42 -2.87
C LEU A 14 0.88 5.76 -1.60
N LEU A 15 1.72 5.61 -0.57
CA LEU A 15 1.27 5.09 0.73
C LEU A 15 0.33 6.06 1.44
N THR A 16 0.60 7.36 1.36
CA THR A 16 -0.29 8.40 1.89
C THR A 16 -1.65 8.33 1.22
N ILE A 17 -1.69 8.23 -0.12
CA ILE A 17 -2.94 8.07 -0.88
C ILE A 17 -3.71 6.83 -0.44
N ALA A 18 -3.04 5.69 -0.26
CA ALA A 18 -3.66 4.44 0.20
C ALA A 18 -4.23 4.59 1.63
N THR A 19 -3.50 5.26 2.52
CA THR A 19 -3.90 5.52 3.91
C THR A 19 -5.09 6.49 3.97
N ASP A 20 -5.14 7.50 3.10
CA ASP A 20 -6.26 8.45 3.01
C ASP A 20 -7.59 7.80 2.56
N GLN A 21 -7.54 6.57 2.03
CA GLN A 21 -8.75 5.82 1.70
C GLN A 21 -9.40 5.13 2.92
N ILE A 22 -8.75 5.07 4.09
CA ILE A 22 -9.25 4.39 5.30
C ILE A 22 -10.71 4.74 5.63
N PRO A 23 -11.16 6.02 5.63
CA PRO A 23 -12.56 6.33 5.90
C PRO A 23 -13.54 5.70 4.91
N ARG A 24 -13.14 5.57 3.63
CA ARG A 24 -13.98 4.95 2.59
C ARG A 24 -14.07 3.43 2.78
N TYR A 25 -13.00 2.82 3.26
CA TYR A 25 -12.96 1.40 3.61
C TYR A 25 -13.93 1.07 4.73
N PHE A 26 -13.94 1.84 5.81
CA PHE A 26 -14.93 1.70 6.87
C PHE A 26 -16.36 1.92 6.37
N ASN A 27 -16.59 2.95 5.54
CA ASN A 27 -17.92 3.20 4.98
C ASN A 27 -18.42 2.03 4.11
N LEU A 28 -17.56 1.43 3.29
CA LEU A 28 -17.91 0.28 2.48
C LEU A 28 -18.37 -0.90 3.36
N ILE A 29 -17.58 -1.22 4.39
CA ILE A 29 -17.84 -2.34 5.30
C ILE A 29 -19.14 -2.10 6.08
N ASN A 30 -19.31 -0.91 6.65
CA ASN A 30 -20.47 -0.56 7.46
C ASN A 30 -21.76 -0.39 6.62
N SER A 31 -21.64 -0.15 5.31
CA SER A 31 -22.80 -0.01 4.40
C SER A 31 -23.44 -1.35 4.02
N ALA A 32 -22.77 -2.48 4.27
CA ALA A 32 -23.28 -3.80 3.95
C ALA A 32 -24.41 -4.17 4.93
N LYS A 33 -25.67 -4.03 4.49
CA LYS A 33 -26.87 -4.49 5.20
C LYS A 33 -26.99 -6.02 5.31
N GLN A 34 -25.90 -6.76 5.10
CA GLN A 34 -25.87 -8.22 5.10
C GLN A 34 -25.02 -8.71 6.27
N ASP A 35 -25.40 -9.84 6.87
CA ASP A 35 -24.80 -10.44 8.07
C ASP A 35 -23.37 -11.01 7.88
N TRP A 36 -22.61 -10.50 6.91
CA TRP A 36 -21.22 -10.88 6.70
C TRP A 36 -20.36 -10.22 7.76
N GLN A 37 -20.18 -10.91 8.88
CA GLN A 37 -19.39 -10.43 10.00
C GLN A 37 -17.90 -10.46 9.64
N ILE A 38 -17.28 -9.29 9.58
CA ILE A 38 -15.83 -9.16 9.60
C ILE A 38 -15.38 -9.22 11.06
N LYS A 39 -14.70 -10.31 11.43
CA LYS A 39 -14.29 -10.59 12.82
C LYS A 39 -13.34 -9.52 13.37
N ASP A 40 -12.42 -9.03 12.54
CA ASP A 40 -11.52 -7.93 12.87
C ASP A 40 -11.52 -6.92 11.71
N ILE A 41 -12.28 -5.84 11.90
CA ILE A 41 -12.44 -4.80 10.89
C ILE A 41 -11.13 -4.03 10.68
N ASN A 42 -10.31 -3.88 11.71
CA ASN A 42 -9.07 -3.12 11.64
C ASN A 42 -8.01 -3.90 10.84
N GLU A 43 -7.90 -5.21 11.06
CA GLU A 43 -7.05 -6.07 10.24
C GLU A 43 -7.53 -6.13 8.78
N PHE A 44 -8.84 -6.16 8.55
CA PHE A 44 -9.39 -6.12 7.19
C PHE A 44 -9.04 -4.80 6.47
N VAL A 45 -9.25 -3.67 7.13
CA VAL A 45 -8.88 -2.34 6.59
C VAL A 45 -7.38 -2.24 6.35
N PHE A 46 -6.54 -2.77 7.25
CA PHE A 46 -5.10 -2.84 7.06
C PHE A 46 -4.72 -3.62 5.80
N GLY A 47 -5.36 -4.78 5.57
CA GLY A 47 -5.19 -5.56 4.34
C GLY A 47 -5.56 -4.77 3.08
N MET A 48 -6.65 -3.99 3.12
CA MET A 48 -7.04 -3.15 1.97
C MET A 48 -6.06 -2.01 1.70
N VAL A 49 -5.50 -1.38 2.74
CA VAL A 49 -4.44 -0.36 2.58
C VAL A 49 -3.20 -1.00 1.94
N PHE A 50 -2.78 -2.18 2.42
CA PHE A 50 -1.65 -2.91 1.86
C PHE A 50 -1.86 -3.27 0.39
N GLU A 51 -2.99 -3.86 0.03
CA GLU A 51 -3.30 -4.23 -1.35
C GLU A 51 -3.31 -3.03 -2.30
N LYS A 52 -3.93 -1.92 -1.88
CA LYS A 52 -3.94 -0.68 -2.68
C LYS A 52 -2.52 -0.17 -2.91
N TYR A 53 -1.71 -0.15 -1.85
CA TYR A 53 -0.34 0.32 -1.91
C TYR A 53 0.54 -0.56 -2.81
N ILE A 54 0.51 -1.89 -2.63
CA ILE A 54 1.32 -2.83 -3.41
C ILE A 54 0.95 -2.76 -4.90
N HIS A 55 -0.33 -2.63 -5.21
CA HIS A 55 -0.77 -2.46 -6.59
C HIS A 55 -0.17 -1.19 -7.23
N ASP A 56 -0.33 -0.03 -6.57
CA ASP A 56 0.14 1.25 -7.14
C ASP A 56 1.66 1.35 -7.20
N SER A 57 2.35 1.00 -6.11
CA SER A 57 3.82 0.99 -6.04
C SER A 57 4.42 0.00 -7.02
N GLY A 58 3.81 -1.18 -7.18
CA GLY A 58 4.21 -2.18 -8.16
C GLY A 58 4.11 -1.65 -9.60
N GLN A 59 3.04 -0.91 -9.93
CA GLN A 59 2.90 -0.25 -11.23
C GLN A 59 3.97 0.82 -11.44
N TYR A 60 4.19 1.70 -10.45
CA TYR A 60 5.21 2.73 -10.50
C TYR A 60 6.60 2.15 -10.76
N LEU A 61 7.01 1.17 -9.97
CA LEU A 61 8.35 0.57 -10.07
C LEU A 61 8.51 -0.25 -11.37
N SER A 62 7.45 -0.91 -11.83
CA SER A 62 7.46 -1.62 -13.12
C SER A 62 7.67 -0.65 -14.29
N ASN A 63 7.00 0.50 -14.27
CA ASN A 63 7.19 1.54 -15.28
C ASN A 63 8.62 2.08 -15.24
N LYS A 64 9.18 2.28 -14.04
CA LYS A 64 10.56 2.74 -13.89
C LYS A 64 11.60 1.76 -14.45
N ILE A 65 11.41 0.45 -14.30
CA ILE A 65 12.26 -0.56 -14.94
C ILE A 65 12.25 -0.36 -16.47
N ILE A 66 11.07 -0.13 -17.06
CA ILE A 66 10.90 0.08 -18.50
C ILE A 66 11.56 1.38 -18.94
N ASP A 67 11.27 2.49 -18.26
CA ASP A 67 11.76 3.83 -18.62
C ASP A 67 13.28 3.94 -18.55
N ASN A 68 13.90 3.22 -17.61
CA ASN A 68 15.36 3.17 -17.46
C ASN A 68 16.03 2.13 -18.37
N ASN A 69 15.30 1.48 -19.27
CA ASN A 69 15.79 0.37 -20.11
C ASN A 69 16.49 -0.73 -19.29
N GLN A 70 16.05 -0.97 -18.06
CA GLN A 70 16.62 -2.02 -17.22
C GLN A 70 16.10 -3.40 -17.63
N PRO A 71 16.88 -4.47 -17.40
CA PRO A 71 16.42 -5.82 -17.65
C PRO A 71 15.11 -6.12 -16.91
N ASN A 72 14.06 -6.45 -17.64
CA ASN A 72 12.74 -6.79 -17.08
C ASN A 72 12.67 -8.28 -16.73
N THR A 73 13.57 -8.73 -15.84
CA THR A 73 13.64 -10.12 -15.36
C THR A 73 12.79 -10.31 -14.10
N ILE A 74 12.70 -11.56 -13.63
CA ILE A 74 11.98 -11.85 -12.38
C ILE A 74 12.73 -11.24 -11.20
N GLU A 75 14.06 -11.31 -11.21
CA GLU A 75 14.92 -10.80 -10.14
C GLU A 75 14.78 -9.27 -9.98
N SER A 76 14.79 -8.51 -11.08
CA SER A 76 14.63 -7.05 -11.01
C SER A 76 13.25 -6.65 -10.50
N LYS A 77 12.20 -7.38 -10.88
CA LYS A 77 10.85 -7.18 -10.32
C LYS A 77 10.80 -7.48 -8.83
N MET A 78 11.44 -8.57 -8.38
CA MET A 78 11.47 -8.92 -6.95
C MET A 78 12.22 -7.88 -6.13
N GLU A 79 13.35 -7.36 -6.63
CA GLU A 79 14.07 -6.26 -5.99
C GLU A 79 13.19 -5.00 -5.85
N SER A 80 12.47 -4.65 -6.91
CA SER A 80 11.52 -3.54 -6.88
C SER A 80 10.40 -3.77 -5.85
N TYR A 81 9.78 -4.95 -5.85
CA TYR A 81 8.73 -5.26 -4.86
C TYR A 81 9.25 -5.18 -3.42
N ASN A 82 10.45 -5.67 -3.15
CA ASN A 82 11.07 -5.58 -1.82
C ASN A 82 11.24 -4.12 -1.37
N ALA A 83 11.66 -3.23 -2.28
CA ALA A 83 11.78 -1.80 -1.95
C ALA A 83 10.43 -1.17 -1.56
N GLY A 84 9.35 -1.50 -2.26
CA GLY A 84 8.00 -1.05 -1.87
C GLY A 84 7.59 -1.61 -0.50
N ILE A 85 7.85 -2.90 -0.25
CA ILE A 85 7.56 -3.55 1.03
C ILE A 85 8.33 -2.89 2.19
N ASP A 86 9.58 -2.50 1.97
CA ASP A 86 10.40 -1.84 2.99
C ASP A 86 9.80 -0.48 3.40
N VAL A 87 9.38 0.34 2.42
CA VAL A 87 8.68 1.61 2.68
C VAL A 87 7.39 1.39 3.48
N PHE A 88 6.57 0.42 3.06
CA PHE A 88 5.34 0.08 3.78
C PHE A 88 5.61 -0.36 5.22
N THR A 89 6.58 -1.27 5.41
CA THR A 89 6.92 -1.86 6.70
C THR A 89 7.35 -0.80 7.71
N ASN A 90 8.14 0.18 7.27
CA ASN A 90 8.59 1.30 8.11
C ASN A 90 7.44 2.19 8.62
N LYS A 91 6.28 2.15 7.96
CA LYS A 91 5.11 2.96 8.28
C LYS A 91 3.96 2.17 8.92
N VAL A 92 4.11 0.86 9.11
CA VAL A 92 3.07 0.01 9.73
C VAL A 92 2.53 0.55 11.06
N PRO A 93 3.35 1.04 12.02
CA PRO A 93 2.82 1.60 13.26
C PRO A 93 1.91 2.80 13.04
N GLU A 94 2.25 3.68 12.10
CA GLU A 94 1.47 4.86 11.76
C GLU A 94 0.15 4.48 11.08
N ILE A 95 0.18 3.58 10.10
CA ILE A 95 -1.02 3.07 9.43
C ILE A 95 -1.98 2.45 10.44
N LYS A 96 -1.47 1.60 11.35
CA LYS A 96 -2.28 0.96 12.40
C LYS A 96 -2.92 2.00 13.32
N ARG A 97 -2.19 3.04 13.72
CA ARG A 97 -2.73 4.15 14.51
C ARG A 97 -3.86 4.87 13.75
N THR A 98 -3.65 5.21 12.49
CA THR A 98 -4.67 5.89 11.66
C THR A 98 -5.94 5.06 11.52
N ILE A 99 -5.81 3.74 11.34
CA ILE A 99 -6.97 2.83 11.29
C ILE A 99 -7.73 2.84 12.61
N GLN A 100 -7.02 2.75 13.73
CA GLN A 100 -7.65 2.79 15.06
C GLN A 100 -8.39 4.11 15.29
N GLU A 101 -7.79 5.24 14.93
CA GLU A 101 -8.41 6.57 15.07
C GLU A 101 -9.66 6.73 14.19
N ALA A 102 -9.68 6.14 12.99
CA ALA A 102 -10.82 6.19 12.08
C ALA A 102 -11.95 5.20 12.44
N SER A 103 -11.67 4.22 13.31
CA SER A 103 -12.65 3.23 13.77
C SER A 103 -13.52 3.70 14.95
N LEU A 104 -13.17 4.86 15.55
CA LEU A 104 -13.87 5.51 16.67
C LEU A 104 -15.02 6.41 16.20
#